data_AF-A0A3M3A829-F1
#
_entry.id   AF-A0A3M3A829-F1
#
_cell.length_a   1.000
_cell.length_b   1.000
_cell.length_c   1.000
_cell.angle_alpha   90.00
_cell.angle_beta   90.00
_cell.angle_gamma   90.00
#
_symmetry.space_group_name_H-M   'P 1'
#
loop_
_entity.id
_entity.type
_entity.pdbx_description
1 polymer ?
#
loop_
_entity_poly.entity_id
_entity_poly.type
_entity_poly.pdbx_seq_one_letter_code
_entity_poly.pdbx_strand_id
1 'polypeptide(L)'
;MTDHIHGSRKAWQAGLALIVCLCVDSMHPAGAEEVDDTALALVEQRKLGEGLAWLGYQGASRTVTFASIVQAVGKTEAQELVQRELQRLQPDYQTQWDRNLAAAYARSFTAEELRLLNEGNDSPSLANRFRVRNTQVSADMKARSSELLGQFVSRALGNAQAALQR
;
A
#
# COMPACT_ATOMS: atom_id res chain seq x y z
N MET A 1 -1.35 50.48 -53.00
CA MET A 1 -0.49 51.61 -53.40
C MET A 1 -0.29 52.48 -52.17
N THR A 2 0.97 52.76 -51.85
CA THR A 2 1.51 53.73 -50.87
C THR A 2 1.25 53.52 -49.38
N ASP A 3 2.31 53.05 -48.72
CA ASP A 3 2.79 53.48 -47.40
C ASP A 3 2.69 55.00 -47.18
N HIS A 4 2.48 55.43 -45.94
CA HIS A 4 3.26 56.53 -45.36
C HIS A 4 3.25 56.52 -43.82
N ILE A 5 4.45 56.62 -43.27
CA ILE A 5 4.85 56.74 -41.87
C ILE A 5 4.87 58.21 -41.42
N HIS A 6 4.36 58.50 -40.22
CA HIS A 6 4.85 59.44 -39.17
C HIS A 6 3.65 59.77 -38.26
N GLY A 7 3.62 59.60 -36.94
CA GLY A 7 4.67 59.75 -35.93
C GLY A 7 4.26 60.88 -35.00
N SER A 8 3.98 60.61 -33.71
CA SER A 8 4.27 61.55 -32.60
C SER A 8 4.00 60.92 -31.23
N ARG A 9 4.82 61.36 -30.27
CA ARG A 9 5.13 60.71 -28.99
C ARG A 9 4.23 61.19 -27.86
N LYS A 10 4.32 60.41 -26.76
CA LYS A 10 4.09 60.75 -25.33
C LYS A 10 2.63 60.77 -24.87
N ALA A 11 2.27 59.83 -24.00
CA ALA A 11 2.46 60.03 -22.56
C ALA A 11 2.32 58.70 -21.83
N TRP A 12 3.25 58.46 -20.92
CA TRP A 12 3.27 57.32 -20.01
C TRP A 12 2.22 57.53 -18.93
N GLN A 13 1.34 56.56 -18.72
CA GLN A 13 0.61 56.39 -17.47
C GLN A 13 0.78 54.93 -17.05
N ALA A 14 1.67 54.74 -16.09
CA ALA A 14 1.78 53.51 -15.32
C ALA A 14 0.45 53.25 -14.59
N GLY A 15 -0.07 52.03 -14.71
CA GLY A 15 -1.30 51.61 -14.06
C GLY A 15 -1.19 50.16 -13.61
N LEU A 16 -0.62 49.99 -12.42
CA LEU A 16 -0.78 48.92 -11.44
C LEU A 16 -1.23 47.51 -11.89
N ALA A 17 -0.34 46.56 -11.62
CA ALA A 17 -0.56 45.14 -11.63
C ALA A 17 -1.72 44.70 -10.71
N LEU A 18 -2.51 43.74 -11.18
CA LEU A 18 -3.26 42.80 -10.35
C LEU A 18 -3.06 41.41 -10.94
N ILE A 19 -1.94 40.79 -10.55
CA ILE A 19 -1.74 39.35 -10.70
C ILE A 19 -2.64 38.71 -9.63
N VAL A 20 -3.83 38.27 -10.04
CA VAL A 20 -4.63 37.34 -9.24
C VAL A 20 -4.00 35.96 -9.43
N CYS A 21 -3.00 35.65 -8.60
CA CYS A 21 -2.62 34.26 -8.38
C CYS A 21 -3.79 33.60 -7.66
N LEU A 22 -4.62 32.87 -8.42
CA LEU A 22 -5.47 31.83 -7.86
C LEU A 22 -4.55 30.73 -7.33
N CYS A 23 -4.05 30.91 -6.11
CA CYS A 23 -3.62 29.80 -5.29
C CYS A 23 -4.87 28.96 -5.05
N VAL A 24 -5.08 27.96 -5.90
CA VAL A 24 -5.94 26.84 -5.55
C VAL A 24 -5.20 26.13 -4.43
N ASP A 25 -5.48 26.56 -3.20
CA ASP A 25 -5.18 25.81 -2.00
C ASP A 25 -5.85 24.44 -2.19
N SER A 26 -5.04 23.46 -2.57
CA SER A 26 -5.46 22.07 -2.50
C SER A 26 -5.56 21.76 -1.02
N MET A 27 -6.70 22.12 -0.41
CA MET A 27 -7.13 21.59 0.88
C MET A 27 -7.27 20.09 0.71
N HIS A 28 -6.14 19.37 0.81
CA HIS A 28 -6.17 17.99 1.24
C HIS A 28 -6.93 18.02 2.57
N PRO A 29 -8.04 17.28 2.70
CA PRO A 29 -8.77 17.26 3.96
C PRO A 29 -7.80 16.73 5.01
N ALA A 30 -7.38 17.58 5.95
CA ALA A 30 -6.41 17.23 7.00
C ALA A 30 -6.82 15.93 7.75
N GLY A 31 -8.13 15.64 7.79
CA GLY A 31 -8.66 14.40 8.36
C GLY A 31 -8.40 13.13 7.54
N ALA A 32 -8.14 13.19 6.23
CA ALA A 32 -7.79 12.00 5.45
C ALA A 32 -6.35 11.55 5.73
N GLU A 33 -5.42 12.51 5.80
CA GLU A 33 -4.02 12.26 6.18
C GLU A 33 -3.92 11.71 7.60
N GLU A 34 -4.67 12.29 8.55
CA GLU A 34 -4.75 11.80 9.93
C GLU A 34 -5.28 10.35 10.03
N VAL A 35 -6.31 10.02 9.25
CA VAL A 35 -6.87 8.65 9.22
C VAL A 35 -5.85 7.66 8.67
N ASP A 36 -5.14 8.02 7.60
CA ASP A 36 -4.13 7.17 6.97
C ASP A 36 -2.94 6.91 7.93
N ASP A 37 -2.43 7.95 8.59
CA ASP A 37 -1.35 7.84 9.58
C ASP A 37 -1.77 7.00 10.79
N THR A 38 -3.00 7.21 11.29
CA THR A 38 -3.53 6.42 12.42
C THR A 38 -3.73 4.96 12.03
N ALA A 39 -4.17 4.69 10.81
CA ALA A 39 -4.31 3.33 10.29
C ALA A 39 -2.94 2.63 10.17
N LEU A 40 -1.92 3.33 9.69
CA LEU A 40 -0.56 2.79 9.61
C LEU A 40 -0.01 2.49 11.00
N ALA A 41 -0.18 3.41 11.95
CA ALA A 41 0.21 3.20 13.34
C ALA A 41 -0.46 1.96 13.95
N LEU A 42 -1.76 1.76 13.70
CA LEU A 42 -2.47 0.55 14.12
C LEU A 42 -1.84 -0.72 13.52
N VAL A 43 -1.56 -0.72 12.21
CA VAL A 43 -0.98 -1.89 11.52
C VAL A 43 0.40 -2.23 12.07
N GLU A 44 1.26 -1.24 12.26
CA GLU A 44 2.64 -1.43 12.72
C GLU A 44 2.68 -1.84 14.20
N GLN A 45 1.98 -1.12 15.07
CA GLN A 45 2.03 -1.35 16.51
C GLN A 45 1.32 -2.64 16.92
N ARG A 46 0.24 -3.01 16.23
CA ARG A 46 -0.46 -4.29 16.43
C ARG A 46 0.05 -5.42 15.55
N LYS A 47 1.08 -5.18 14.74
CA LYS A 47 1.72 -6.20 13.89
C LYS A 47 0.73 -6.91 12.94
N LEU A 48 -0.28 -6.18 12.46
CA LEU A 48 -1.36 -6.76 11.65
C LEU A 48 -0.85 -7.24 10.27
N GLY A 49 0.28 -6.72 9.83
CA GLY A 49 0.94 -7.07 8.57
C GLY A 49 1.84 -8.32 8.60
N GLU A 50 2.10 -8.92 9.77
CA GLU A 50 3.07 -10.03 9.90
C GLU A 50 2.69 -11.31 9.10
N GLY A 51 1.43 -11.42 8.66
CA GLY A 51 0.92 -12.54 7.88
C GLY A 51 1.44 -12.66 6.44
N LEU A 52 2.24 -11.71 5.95
CA LEU A 52 2.69 -11.66 4.54
C LEU A 52 3.40 -12.96 4.10
N ALA A 53 4.41 -13.41 4.84
CA ALA A 53 5.16 -14.63 4.47
C ALA A 53 4.27 -15.89 4.47
N TRP A 54 3.38 -16.01 5.45
CA TRP A 54 2.44 -17.13 5.51
C TRP A 54 1.46 -17.12 4.33
N LEU A 55 0.88 -15.97 3.98
CA LEU A 55 0.01 -15.82 2.81
C LEU A 55 0.77 -16.10 1.51
N GLY A 56 2.01 -15.62 1.41
CA GLY A 56 2.90 -15.92 0.30
C GLY A 56 3.10 -17.42 0.14
N TYR A 57 3.36 -18.14 1.23
CA TYR A 57 3.51 -19.60 1.19
C TYR A 57 2.20 -20.30 0.79
N GLN A 58 1.04 -19.87 1.30
CA GLN A 58 -0.26 -20.40 0.87
C GLN A 58 -0.46 -20.23 -0.64
N GLY A 59 -0.13 -19.05 -1.19
CA GLY A 59 -0.16 -18.79 -2.63
C GLY A 59 0.81 -19.68 -3.40
N ALA A 60 2.07 -19.75 -2.96
CA ALA A 60 3.12 -20.54 -3.58
C ALA A 60 2.76 -22.03 -3.66
N SER A 61 2.25 -22.61 -2.56
CA SER A 61 1.94 -24.04 -2.45
C SER A 61 0.88 -24.55 -3.43
N ARG A 62 0.12 -23.64 -4.06
CA ARG A 62 -0.93 -23.94 -5.03
C ARG A 62 -0.46 -23.81 -6.48
N THR A 63 0.81 -23.52 -6.71
CA THR A 63 1.37 -23.31 -8.05
C THR A 63 1.99 -24.58 -8.63
N VAL A 64 2.04 -24.66 -9.96
CA VAL A 64 2.76 -25.73 -10.67
C VAL A 64 4.25 -25.66 -10.38
N THR A 65 4.84 -24.47 -10.26
CA THR A 65 6.26 -24.29 -9.92
C THR A 65 6.62 -24.93 -8.59
N PHE A 66 5.78 -24.75 -7.56
CA PHE A 66 5.97 -25.43 -6.28
C PHE A 66 5.90 -26.95 -6.43
N ALA A 67 4.92 -27.46 -7.19
CA ALA A 67 4.82 -28.89 -7.46
C ALA A 67 6.07 -29.45 -8.16
N SER A 68 6.68 -28.71 -9.09
CA SER A 68 7.94 -29.10 -9.73
C SER A 68 9.13 -29.12 -8.76
N ILE A 69 9.22 -28.16 -7.83
CA ILE A 69 10.24 -28.18 -6.77
C ILE A 69 10.03 -29.42 -5.88
N VAL A 70 8.79 -29.73 -5.48
CA VAL A 70 8.47 -30.94 -4.71
C VAL A 70 8.87 -32.22 -5.43
N GLN A 71 8.71 -32.29 -6.75
CA GLN A 71 9.16 -33.45 -7.53
C GLN A 71 10.68 -33.62 -7.52
N ALA A 72 11.44 -32.53 -7.43
CA ALA A 72 12.89 -32.56 -7.45
C ALA A 72 13.51 -32.94 -6.09
N VAL A 73 12.98 -32.40 -4.99
CA VAL A 73 13.61 -32.53 -3.64
C VAL A 73 12.70 -33.14 -2.58
N GLY A 74 11.47 -33.51 -2.93
CA GLY A 74 10.47 -33.94 -1.98
C GLY A 74 9.79 -32.79 -1.24
N LYS A 75 8.71 -33.11 -0.53
CA LYS A 75 7.80 -32.09 0.03
C LYS A 75 8.44 -31.26 1.14
N THR A 76 9.08 -31.89 2.12
CA THR A 76 9.66 -31.19 3.28
C THR A 76 10.72 -30.18 2.85
N GLU A 77 11.66 -30.61 2.01
CA GLU A 77 12.73 -29.74 1.53
C GLU A 77 12.21 -28.61 0.63
N ALA A 78 11.22 -28.88 -0.23
CA ALA A 78 10.57 -27.84 -1.02
C ALA A 78 9.88 -26.78 -0.14
N GLN A 79 9.23 -27.20 0.95
CA GLN A 79 8.60 -26.28 1.90
C GLN A 79 9.63 -25.38 2.57
N GLU A 80 10.70 -25.97 3.11
CA GLU A 80 11.78 -25.22 3.76
C GLU A 80 12.45 -24.24 2.79
N LEU A 81 12.73 -24.68 1.56
CA LEU A 81 13.36 -23.85 0.54
C LEU A 81 12.51 -22.64 0.20
N VAL A 82 11.22 -22.83 -0.07
CA VAL A 82 10.32 -21.72 -0.43
C VAL A 82 10.04 -20.80 0.76
N GLN A 83 9.87 -21.35 1.97
CA GLN A 83 9.69 -20.54 3.18
C GLN A 83 10.91 -19.68 3.48
N ARG A 84 12.12 -20.21 3.33
CA ARG A 84 13.36 -19.44 3.48
C ARG A 84 13.42 -18.27 2.48
N GLU A 85 13.07 -18.50 1.21
CA GLU A 85 13.05 -17.42 0.23
C GLU A 85 11.98 -16.37 0.52
N LEU A 86 10.78 -16.78 0.97
CA LEU A 86 9.73 -15.85 1.38
C LEU A 86 10.18 -14.99 2.57
N GLN A 87 10.77 -15.60 3.60
CA GLN A 87 11.30 -14.87 4.76
C GLN A 87 12.43 -13.92 4.37
N ARG A 88 13.34 -14.36 3.49
CA ARG A 88 14.46 -13.54 3.00
C ARG A 88 13.98 -12.32 2.22
N LEU A 89 12.93 -12.48 1.42
CA LEU A 89 12.36 -11.41 0.60
C LEU A 89 11.37 -10.52 1.37
N GLN A 90 10.79 -11.00 2.47
CA GLN A 90 9.75 -10.29 3.21
C GLN A 90 10.07 -8.81 3.49
N PRO A 91 11.29 -8.42 3.92
CA PRO A 91 11.62 -7.02 4.17
C PRO A 91 11.44 -6.10 2.95
N ASP A 92 11.67 -6.61 1.73
CA ASP A 92 11.53 -5.84 0.48
C ASP A 92 10.06 -5.49 0.17
N TYR A 93 9.11 -6.27 0.71
CA TYR A 93 7.68 -6.16 0.41
C TYR A 93 6.85 -5.67 1.59
N GLN A 94 7.35 -5.78 2.83
CA GLN A 94 6.61 -5.53 4.05
C GLN A 94 6.05 -4.10 4.11
N THR A 95 6.87 -3.09 3.79
CA THR A 95 6.42 -1.69 3.85
C THR A 95 5.21 -1.40 2.95
N GLN A 96 5.23 -1.89 1.70
CA GLN A 96 4.09 -1.68 0.80
C GLN A 96 2.88 -2.53 1.20
N TRP A 97 3.12 -3.73 1.73
CA TRP A 97 2.06 -4.58 2.28
C TRP A 97 1.34 -3.90 3.46
N ASP A 98 2.10 -3.33 4.40
CA ASP A 98 1.55 -2.64 5.56
C ASP A 98 0.78 -1.38 5.17
N ARG A 99 1.30 -0.61 4.20
CA ARG A 99 0.57 0.54 3.64
C ARG A 99 -0.74 0.15 2.97
N ASN A 100 -0.76 -0.95 2.21
CA ASN A 100 -1.99 -1.44 1.60
C ASN A 100 -3.01 -1.87 2.66
N LEU A 101 -2.56 -2.50 3.74
CA LEU A 101 -3.40 -2.91 4.86
C LEU A 101 -3.94 -1.69 5.63
N ALA A 102 -3.09 -0.70 5.88
CA ALA A 102 -3.47 0.57 6.49
C ALA A 102 -4.54 1.28 5.66
N ALA A 103 -4.35 1.40 4.34
CA ALA A 103 -5.34 2.00 3.44
C ALA A 103 -6.69 1.25 3.44
N ALA A 104 -6.69 -0.07 3.64
CA ALA A 104 -7.92 -0.85 3.77
C ALA A 104 -8.64 -0.58 5.11
N TYR A 105 -7.88 -0.38 6.20
CA TYR A 105 -8.43 0.05 7.48
C TYR A 105 -8.95 1.50 7.42
N ALA A 106 -8.20 2.43 6.86
CA ALA A 106 -8.58 3.84 6.67
C ALA A 106 -9.90 4.00 5.90
N ARG A 107 -10.18 3.10 4.95
CA ARG A 107 -11.46 3.09 4.21
C ARG A 107 -12.66 2.62 5.04
N SER A 108 -12.43 1.88 6.12
CA SER A 108 -13.46 1.18 6.89
C SER A 108 -13.71 1.78 8.28
N PHE A 109 -12.83 2.65 8.75
CA PHE A 109 -12.85 3.22 10.10
C PHE A 109 -12.48 4.69 10.10
N THR A 110 -12.92 5.40 11.13
CA THR A 110 -12.48 6.77 11.39
C THR A 110 -11.15 6.78 12.16
N ALA A 111 -10.43 7.90 12.17
CA ALA A 111 -9.19 8.05 12.93
C ALA A 111 -9.40 7.75 14.42
N GLU A 112 -10.49 8.24 15.00
CA GLU A 112 -10.83 7.99 16.41
C GLU A 112 -11.09 6.51 16.69
N GLU A 113 -11.81 5.80 15.81
CA GLU A 113 -12.02 4.35 15.96
C GLU A 113 -10.69 3.59 15.88
N LEU A 114 -9.81 3.95 14.94
CA LEU A 114 -8.49 3.33 14.78
C LEU A 114 -7.58 3.59 15.99
N ARG A 115 -7.60 4.82 16.53
CA ARG A 115 -6.86 5.20 17.73
C ARG A 115 -7.29 4.39 18.94
N LEU A 116 -8.60 4.30 19.20
CA LEU A 116 -9.15 3.51 20.31
C LEU A 116 -8.79 2.02 20.19
N LEU A 117 -8.87 1.45 18.98
CA LEU A 117 -8.45 0.07 18.70
C LEU A 117 -6.95 -0.14 18.96
N ASN A 118 -6.12 0.83 18.58
CA ASN A 118 -4.69 0.77 18.77
C ASN A 118 -4.29 0.85 20.25
N GLU A 119 -4.93 1.75 21.00
CA GLU A 119 -4.74 1.90 22.44
C GLU A 119 -5.29 0.70 23.26
N GLY A 120 -6.18 -0.10 22.67
CA GLY A 120 -6.88 -1.19 23.39
C GLY A 120 -7.98 -0.68 24.31
N ASN A 121 -8.48 0.54 24.03
CA ASN A 121 -9.56 1.21 24.74
C ASN A 121 -10.91 1.03 24.02
N ASP A 122 -11.08 -0.07 23.28
CA ASP A 122 -12.28 -0.29 22.48
C ASP A 122 -13.46 -0.74 23.33
N SER A 123 -14.58 -0.02 23.19
CA SER A 123 -15.84 -0.48 23.78
C SER A 123 -16.28 -1.81 23.12
N PRO A 124 -17.09 -2.65 23.79
CA PRO A 124 -17.65 -3.86 23.17
C PRO A 124 -18.36 -3.60 21.84
N SER A 125 -18.95 -2.40 21.69
CA SER A 125 -19.57 -1.97 20.44
C SER A 125 -18.56 -1.75 19.32
N LEU A 126 -17.41 -1.16 19.62
CA LEU A 126 -16.32 -0.92 18.67
C LEU A 126 -15.62 -2.24 18.33
N ALA A 127 -15.36 -3.11 19.31
CA ALA A 127 -14.86 -4.46 19.09
C ALA A 127 -15.75 -5.26 18.10
N ASN A 128 -17.08 -5.19 18.30
CA ASN A 128 -18.02 -5.85 17.40
C ASN A 128 -18.00 -5.22 15.99
N ARG A 129 -17.97 -3.87 15.88
CA ARG A 129 -17.84 -3.20 14.58
C ARG A 129 -16.53 -3.60 13.88
N PHE A 130 -15.42 -3.66 14.62
CA PHE A 130 -14.14 -4.10 14.10
C PHE A 130 -14.23 -5.48 13.50
N ARG A 131 -14.77 -6.46 14.24
CA ARG A 131 -14.98 -7.83 13.76
C ARG A 131 -15.86 -7.88 12.50
N VAL A 132 -16.96 -7.13 12.47
CA VAL A 132 -17.89 -7.11 11.32
C VAL A 132 -17.24 -6.48 10.09
N ARG A 133 -16.55 -5.36 10.24
CA ARG A 133 -15.90 -4.63 9.14
C ARG A 133 -14.59 -5.28 8.69
N ASN A 134 -13.98 -6.17 9.48
CA ASN A 134 -12.75 -6.85 9.10
C ASN A 134 -12.90 -7.69 7.80
N THR A 135 -14.10 -8.15 7.48
CA THR A 135 -14.40 -8.78 6.19
C THR A 135 -14.24 -7.81 5.02
N GLN A 136 -14.67 -6.55 5.19
CA GLN A 136 -14.53 -5.49 4.18
C GLN A 136 -13.05 -5.08 4.03
N VAL A 137 -12.34 -4.92 5.14
CA VAL A 137 -10.89 -4.69 5.15
C VAL A 137 -10.16 -5.80 4.41
N SER A 138 -10.50 -7.06 4.67
CA SER A 138 -9.87 -8.22 4.02
C SER A 138 -10.12 -8.23 2.51
N ALA A 139 -11.33 -7.87 2.06
CA ALA A 139 -11.67 -7.77 0.65
C ALA A 139 -10.91 -6.62 -0.05
N ASP A 140 -10.84 -5.45 0.59
CA ASP A 140 -10.11 -4.28 0.07
C ASP A 140 -8.60 -4.55 0.02
N MET A 141 -8.05 -5.14 1.09
CA MET A 141 -6.65 -5.55 1.16
C MET A 141 -6.31 -6.55 0.05
N LYS A 142 -7.18 -7.54 -0.21
CA LYS A 142 -7.00 -8.47 -1.33
C LYS A 142 -6.95 -7.72 -2.66
N ALA A 143 -7.87 -6.78 -2.90
CA ALA A 143 -7.89 -6.01 -4.14
C ALA A 143 -6.62 -5.17 -4.32
N ARG A 144 -6.14 -4.52 -3.26
CA ARG A 144 -4.94 -3.66 -3.28
C ARG A 144 -3.63 -4.43 -3.40
N SER A 145 -3.56 -5.62 -2.81
CA SER A 145 -2.29 -6.34 -2.64
C SER A 145 -2.14 -7.57 -3.51
N SER A 146 -3.11 -7.89 -4.37
CA SER A 146 -3.03 -9.09 -5.23
C SER A 146 -1.79 -9.09 -6.13
N GLU A 147 -1.44 -7.94 -6.72
CA GLU A 147 -0.25 -7.81 -7.56
C GLU A 147 1.04 -7.94 -6.72
N LEU A 148 1.14 -7.18 -5.62
CA LEU A 148 2.29 -7.22 -4.70
C LEU A 148 2.56 -8.65 -4.20
N LEU A 149 1.50 -9.34 -3.77
CA LEU A 149 1.57 -10.72 -3.31
C LEU A 149 1.99 -11.67 -4.44
N GLY A 150 1.48 -11.45 -5.66
CA GLY A 150 1.87 -12.23 -6.84
C GLY A 150 3.36 -12.08 -7.16
N GLN A 151 3.90 -10.86 -7.15
CA GLN A 151 5.32 -10.60 -7.38
C GLN A 151 6.20 -11.22 -6.29
N PHE A 152 5.81 -11.06 -5.02
CA PHE A 152 6.49 -11.66 -3.87
C PHE A 152 6.59 -13.19 -4.00
N VAL A 153 5.46 -13.85 -4.31
CA VAL A 153 5.39 -15.31 -4.49
C VAL A 153 6.20 -15.77 -5.70
N SER A 154 6.06 -15.09 -6.84
CA SER A 154 6.78 -15.44 -8.06
C SER A 154 8.29 -15.36 -7.87
N ARG A 155 8.78 -14.31 -7.21
CA ARG A 155 10.21 -14.14 -6.92
C ARG A 155 10.73 -15.21 -5.97
N ALA A 156 9.98 -15.55 -4.92
CA ALA A 156 10.38 -16.62 -3.99
C ALA A 156 10.46 -17.98 -4.68
N LEU A 157 9.46 -18.34 -5.50
CA LEU A 157 9.45 -19.58 -6.28
C LEU A 157 10.59 -19.63 -7.30
N GLY A 158 10.85 -18.52 -8.00
CA GLY A 158 11.95 -18.42 -8.96
C GLY A 158 13.32 -18.62 -8.31
N ASN A 159 13.56 -18.00 -7.16
CA ASN A 159 14.82 -18.19 -6.41
C ASN A 159 14.97 -19.62 -5.91
N ALA A 160 13.89 -20.22 -5.39
CA ALA A 160 13.89 -21.60 -4.93
C ALA A 160 14.20 -22.56 -6.09
N GLN A 161 13.59 -22.38 -7.26
CA GLN A 161 13.88 -23.20 -8.44
C GLN A 161 15.32 -23.03 -8.92
N ALA A 162 15.87 -21.81 -8.93
CA ALA A 162 17.25 -21.55 -9.30
C ALA A 162 18.26 -22.16 -8.30
N ALA A 163 17.89 -22.31 -7.03
CA ALA A 163 18.72 -22.98 -6.04
C ALA A 163 18.92 -24.48 -6.32
N LEU A 164 18.02 -25.12 -7.08
CA LEU A 164 18.14 -26.53 -7.47
C LEU A 164 19.17 -26.76 -8.60
N GLN A 165 19.59 -25.70 -9.29
CA GLN A 165 20.49 -25.76 -10.44
C GLN A 165 21.95 -25.44 -10.09
N ARG A 166 22.22 -25.14 -8.81
CA ARG A 166 23.54 -24.79 -8.28
C ARG A 166 24.16 -25.99 -7.59
#